data_AF-A0A7D5NEP7-F1
#
_entry.id   AF-A0A7D5NEP7-F1
#
_cell.length_a   1.000
_cell.length_b   1.000
_cell.length_c   1.000
_cell.angle_alpha   90.00
_cell.angle_beta   90.00
_cell.angle_gamma   90.00
#
_symmetry.space_group_name_H-M   'P 1'
#
loop_
_entity.id
_entity.type
_entity.pdbx_description
1 polymer ?
#
loop_
_entity_poly.entity_id
_entity_poly.type
_entity_poly.pdbx_seq_one_letter_code
_entity_poly.pdbx_strand_id
1 'polypeptide(L)'
;MAIKLSLGRLRVDLNKVVETIEAQGFQWLDITNVHLLAVAALPLDDEHRDPFDRRLVAQSLGEPLILLTADARLAKYRATLRVLG
;
A
#
# COMPACT_ATOMS: atom_id res chain seq x y z
N MET A 1 7.31 -1.72 1.74
CA MET A 1 8.03 -1.08 2.86
C MET A 1 9.45 -0.68 2.47
N ALA A 2 10.26 -1.59 1.91
CA ALA A 2 11.64 -1.29 1.49
C ALA A 2 11.81 0.00 0.66
N ILE A 3 10.92 0.25 -0.32
CA ILE A 3 10.91 1.50 -1.12
C ILE A 3 10.78 2.75 -0.23
N LYS A 4 9.85 2.77 0.72
CA LYS A 4 9.65 3.91 1.60
C LYS A 4 10.85 4.10 2.54
N LEU A 5 11.49 3.00 2.96
CA LEU A 5 12.69 3.03 3.79
C LEU A 5 13.89 3.62 3.04
N SER A 6 14.15 3.18 1.80
CA SER A 6 15.26 3.70 0.99
C SER A 6 15.09 5.18 0.62
N LEU A 7 13.84 5.65 0.49
CA LEU A 7 13.51 7.06 0.29
C LEU A 7 13.53 7.89 1.60
N GLY A 8 13.84 7.28 2.75
CA GLY A 8 13.84 7.95 4.06
C GLY A 8 12.45 8.34 4.58
N ARG A 9 11.38 7.85 3.96
CA ARG A 9 9.96 8.13 4.29
C ARG A 9 9.38 7.15 5.30
N LEU A 10 10.11 6.09 5.63
CA LEU A 10 9.75 5.11 6.66
C LEU A 10 10.97 4.84 7.53
N ARG A 11 10.80 4.90 8.85
CA ARG A 11 11.85 4.60 9.83
C ARG A 11 11.43 3.39 10.65
N VAL A 12 11.87 2.21 10.24
CA VAL A 12 11.56 0.95 10.88
C VAL A 12 12.68 -0.06 10.65
N ASP A 13 12.84 -1.01 11.56
CA ASP A 13 13.66 -2.19 11.34
C ASP A 13 12.83 -3.26 10.62
N LEU A 14 13.19 -3.55 9.36
CA LEU A 14 12.44 -4.52 8.54
C LEU A 14 12.58 -5.95 9.06
N ASN A 15 13.72 -6.33 9.64
CA ASN A 15 13.91 -7.68 10.17
C ASN A 15 12.95 -7.89 11.35
N LYS A 16 12.89 -6.91 12.26
CA LYS A 16 11.95 -6.94 13.38
C LYS A 16 10.49 -6.96 12.94
N VAL A 17 10.14 -6.23 11.88
CA VAL A 17 8.78 -6.30 11.31
C VAL A 17 8.50 -7.71 10.83
N VAL A 18 9.42 -8.33 10.09
CA VAL A 18 9.25 -9.70 9.58
C VAL A 18 9.05 -10.71 10.70
N GLU A 19 9.81 -10.59 11.78
CA GLU A 19 9.73 -11.50 12.92
C GLU A 19 8.46 -11.33 13.78
N THR A 20 7.82 -10.16 13.74
CA THR A 20 6.74 -9.81 14.69
C THR A 20 5.35 -9.69 14.09
N ILE A 21 5.22 -9.57 12.76
CA ILE A 21 3.94 -9.23 12.13
C ILE A 21 2.86 -10.29 12.38
N GLU A 22 3.22 -11.58 12.25
CA GLU A 22 2.28 -12.69 12.40
C GLU A 22 1.88 -12.86 13.87
N ALA A 23 2.82 -12.66 14.79
CA ALA A 23 2.56 -12.68 16.23
C ALA A 23 1.61 -11.55 16.68
N GLN A 24 1.49 -10.47 15.90
CA GLN A 24 0.52 -9.39 16.13
C GLN A 24 -0.86 -9.68 15.51
N GLY A 25 -1.05 -10.85 14.89
CA GLY A 25 -2.31 -11.25 14.24
C GLY A 25 -2.49 -10.70 12.82
N PHE A 26 -1.44 -10.13 12.22
CA PHE A 26 -1.46 -9.73 10.83
C PHE A 26 -1.06 -10.88 9.91
N GLN A 27 -1.50 -10.79 8.66
CA GLN A 27 -1.12 -11.71 7.60
C GLN A 27 -0.37 -10.96 6.50
N TRP A 28 0.62 -11.63 5.90
CA TRP A 28 1.25 -11.12 4.71
C TRP A 28 0.29 -11.17 3.53
N LEU A 29 0.21 -10.07 2.78
CA LEU A 29 -0.48 -10.02 1.49
C LEU A 29 0.56 -10.14 0.38
N ASP A 30 0.50 -11.24 -0.35
CA ASP A 30 1.37 -11.50 -1.49
C ASP A 30 1.21 -10.44 -2.58
N ILE A 31 2.29 -10.23 -3.34
CA ILE A 31 2.26 -9.42 -4.55
C ILE A 31 2.10 -10.36 -5.73
N THR A 32 0.96 -10.28 -6.40
CA THR A 32 0.64 -11.10 -7.57
C THR A 32 0.77 -10.31 -8.87
N ASN A 33 0.82 -11.01 -10.01
CA ASN A 33 0.80 -10.36 -11.32
C ASN A 33 -0.46 -9.51 -11.55
N VAL A 34 -1.59 -9.88 -10.95
CA VAL A 34 -2.83 -9.08 -11.00
C VAL A 34 -2.59 -7.71 -10.37
N HIS A 35 -1.92 -7.66 -9.21
CA HIS A 35 -1.57 -6.39 -8.56
C HIS A 35 -0.61 -5.56 -9.41
N LEU A 36 0.39 -6.19 -10.03
CA LEU A 36 1.38 -5.49 -10.88
C LEU A 36 0.73 -4.86 -12.12
N LEU A 37 -0.15 -5.60 -12.79
CA LEU A 37 -0.89 -5.09 -13.95
C LEU A 37 -1.85 -3.96 -13.55
N ALA A 38 -2.52 -4.09 -12.39
CA ALA A 38 -3.38 -3.04 -11.87
C ALA A 38 -2.58 -1.75 -11.57
N VAL A 39 -1.35 -1.84 -11.02
CA VAL A 39 -0.48 -0.67 -10.83
C VAL A 39 -0.18 0.04 -12.15
N ALA A 40 0.11 -0.72 -13.21
CA ALA A 40 0.41 -0.15 -14.53
C ALA A 40 -0.81 0.57 -15.14
N ALA A 41 -2.02 0.11 -14.83
CA ALA A 41 -3.27 0.71 -15.30
C ALA A 41 -3.72 1.95 -14.49
N LEU A 42 -3.16 2.18 -13.30
CA LEU A 42 -3.49 3.37 -12.50
C LEU A 42 -3.04 4.65 -13.22
N PRO A 43 -3.88 5.71 -13.24
CA PRO A 43 -3.48 7.01 -13.76
C PRO A 43 -2.18 7.50 -13.13
N LEU A 44 -1.32 8.10 -13.96
CA LEU A 44 -0.14 8.84 -13.51
C LEU A 44 -0.55 10.29 -13.27
N ASP A 45 -1.13 10.57 -12.12
CA ASP A 45 -1.29 11.95 -11.66
C ASP A 45 -0.06 12.42 -10.87
N ASP A 46 0.17 13.73 -10.89
CA ASP A 46 1.29 14.36 -10.19
C ASP A 46 1.22 14.19 -8.67
N GLU A 47 0.03 13.94 -8.12
CA GLU A 47 -0.18 13.82 -6.69
C GLU A 47 0.27 12.47 -6.10
N HIS A 48 0.32 11.38 -6.89
CA HIS A 48 0.60 10.02 -6.40
C HIS A 48 1.63 9.27 -7.24
N ARG A 49 2.85 9.81 -7.31
CA ARG A 49 3.96 9.18 -8.04
C ARG A 49 4.71 8.11 -7.23
N ASP A 50 4.40 7.94 -5.95
CA ASP A 50 5.09 6.97 -5.10
C ASP A 50 4.70 5.53 -5.48
N PRO A 51 5.65 4.69 -5.94
CA PRO A 51 5.32 3.36 -6.44
C PRO A 51 4.81 2.42 -5.34
N PHE A 52 5.12 2.68 -4.07
CA PHE A 52 4.58 1.89 -2.97
C PHE A 52 3.11 2.22 -2.71
N ASP A 53 2.72 3.49 -2.71
CA ASP A 53 1.33 3.91 -2.49
C ASP A 53 0.43 3.44 -3.64
N ARG A 54 0.90 3.56 -4.89
CA ARG A 54 0.20 3.04 -6.07
C ARG A 54 -0.03 1.53 -5.97
N ARG A 55 0.94 0.77 -5.45
CA ARG A 55 0.77 -0.67 -5.22
C ARG A 55 -0.30 -0.96 -4.16
N LEU A 56 -0.36 -0.20 -3.07
CA LEU A 56 -1.40 -0.39 -2.05
C LEU A 56 -2.80 -0.14 -2.61
N VAL A 57 -2.97 0.91 -3.41
CA VAL A 57 -4.23 1.17 -4.12
C VAL A 57 -4.58 0.04 -5.09
N ALA A 58 -3.61 -0.43 -5.87
CA ALA A 58 -3.84 -1.52 -6.81
C ALA A 58 -4.25 -2.83 -6.10
N GLN A 59 -3.63 -3.13 -4.95
CA GLN A 59 -4.02 -4.27 -4.12
C GLN A 59 -5.43 -4.12 -3.58
N SER A 60 -5.82 -2.93 -3.07
CA SER A 60 -7.18 -2.73 -2.56
C SER A 60 -8.25 -2.76 -3.66
N LEU A 61 -7.92 -2.36 -4.88
CA LEU A 61 -8.84 -2.46 -6.03
C LEU A 61 -8.99 -3.90 -6.56
N GLY A 62 -7.94 -4.72 -6.44
CA GLY A 62 -7.91 -6.09 -6.93
C GLY A 62 -8.36 -7.15 -5.92
N GLU A 63 -8.41 -6.81 -4.63
CA GLU A 63 -8.76 -7.71 -3.53
C GLU A 63 -10.04 -7.23 -2.82
N PRO A 64 -10.79 -8.12 -2.14
CA PRO A 64 -11.93 -7.74 -1.31
C PRO A 64 -11.47 -7.10 0.02
N LEU A 65 -10.54 -6.14 -0.04
CA LEU A 65 -9.88 -5.51 1.10
C LEU A 65 -10.05 -3.99 1.07
N ILE A 66 -10.19 -3.39 2.25
CA ILE A 66 -10.24 -1.93 2.40
C ILE A 66 -8.85 -1.42 2.78
N LEU A 67 -8.30 -0.50 1.99
CA LEU A 67 -7.10 0.23 2.35
C LEU A 67 -7.44 1.31 3.39
N LEU A 68 -6.92 1.15 4.60
CA LEU A 68 -6.93 2.20 5.62
C LEU A 68 -5.72 3.10 5.44
N THR A 69 -5.91 4.42 5.38
CA THR A 69 -4.81 5.37 5.19
C THR A 69 -5.02 6.69 5.94
N ALA A 70 -3.94 7.33 6.37
CA ALA A 70 -3.97 8.72 6.85
C ALA A 70 -3.76 9.74 5.71
N ASP A 71 -3.42 9.28 4.51
CA ASP A 71 -3.23 10.16 3.35
C ASP A 71 -4.57 10.46 2.66
N ALA A 72 -5.12 11.64 2.92
CA ALA A 72 -6.36 12.10 2.34
C ALA A 72 -6.30 12.23 0.80
N ARG A 73 -5.12 12.32 0.19
CA ARG A 73 -4.98 12.44 -1.27
C ARG A 73 -5.42 11.15 -1.98
N LEU A 74 -5.30 10.00 -1.31
CA LEU A 74 -5.76 8.72 -1.84
C LEU A 74 -7.29 8.57 -1.85
N ALA A 75 -8.03 9.49 -1.24
CA ALA A 75 -9.49 9.44 -1.15
C ALA A 75 -10.23 9.45 -2.49
N LYS A 76 -9.56 9.70 -3.63
CA LYS A 76 -10.16 9.55 -4.96
C LYS A 76 -10.50 8.10 -5.32
N TYR A 77 -9.81 7.11 -4.74
CA TYR A 77 -10.06 5.68 -4.97
C TYR A 77 -11.17 5.12 -4.04
N ARG A 78 -12.28 5.88 -3.90
CA ARG A 78 -13.32 5.75 -2.86
C ARG A 78 -13.91 4.36 -2.64
N ALA A 79 -13.90 3.48 -3.64
CA ALA A 79 -14.57 2.19 -3.57
C ALA A 79 -13.91 1.22 -2.57
N THR A 80 -12.59 1.31 -2.39
CA THR A 80 -11.83 0.32 -1.59
C THR A 80 -10.91 1.00 -0.58
N LEU A 81 -11.21 2.25 -0.21
CA LEU A 81 -10.32 3.07 0.60
C LEU A 81 -11.08 3.85 1.67
N ARG A 82 -10.52 3.87 2.88
CA ARG A 82 -11.04 4.65 4.01
C ARG A 82 -9.92 5.47 4.63
N VAL A 83 -10.14 6.77 4.72
CA VAL A 83 -9.23 7.69 5.40
C VAL A 83 -9.47 7.60 6.91
N LEU A 84 -8.41 7.44 7.68
CA LEU A 84 -8.42 7.54 9.14
C LEU A 84 -8.40 9.02 9.53
N GLY A 85 -9.36 9.43 10.34
CA GLY A 85 -9.50 10.79 10.86
C GLY A 85 -8.54 11.10 12.00
#